data_AF-A0A2U1JGW2-F1
#
_entry.id   AF-A0A2U1JGW2-F1
#
_cell.length_a   1.000
_cell.length_b   1.000
_cell.length_c   1.000
_cell.angle_alpha   90.00
_cell.angle_beta   90.00
_cell.angle_gamma   90.00
#
_symmetry.space_group_name_H-M   'P 1'
#
loop_
_entity.id
_entity.type
_entity.pdbx_description
1 polymer ?
#
loop_
_entity_poly.entity_id
_entity_poly.type
_entity_poly.pdbx_seq_one_letter_code
_entity_poly.pdbx_strand_id
1 'polypeptide(L)'
;MKYLSLLFFLLLFSCGNKETVLLPKSNCTIVKNVQDHSPIYIFFRVNGKDTLVEVNRKNEIISTNWIFNIDKRLPIRLVIPEVMKLQEKKRNEKAHKNEAAQNYYSYADSIHRNLAFVPFTNVYYKLVKPKSGVIVFFTKNNDILMNDSVIKREQLQNYLGKLSSDKSNKFQFCFAKDLPFGSYVQDKIFILTLNGAGVSDEEFVY
;
A
#
# COMPACT_ATOMS: atom_id res chain seq x y z
N MET A 1 -16.74 -19.63 -52.00
CA MET A 1 -16.67 -20.04 -50.58
C MET A 1 -15.25 -20.51 -50.14
N LYS A 2 -14.15 -19.89 -50.61
CA LYS A 2 -12.77 -20.29 -50.21
C LYS A 2 -12.00 -19.24 -49.42
N TYR A 3 -12.51 -18.00 -49.35
CA TYR A 3 -11.85 -16.89 -48.66
C TYR A 3 -12.43 -16.56 -47.27
N LEU A 4 -13.54 -17.19 -46.88
CA LEU A 4 -14.15 -16.97 -45.55
C LEU A 4 -13.34 -17.63 -44.42
N SER A 5 -12.56 -18.66 -44.73
CA SER A 5 -11.72 -19.36 -43.75
C SER A 5 -10.51 -18.55 -43.32
N LEU A 6 -10.05 -17.57 -44.12
CA LEU A 6 -8.89 -16.75 -43.81
C LEU A 6 -9.22 -15.68 -42.74
N LEU A 7 -10.49 -15.25 -42.66
CA LEU A 7 -10.96 -14.24 -41.72
C LEU A 7 -11.01 -14.78 -40.27
N PHE A 8 -11.12 -16.10 -40.10
CA PHE A 8 -11.18 -16.74 -38.78
C PHE A 8 -9.80 -16.84 -38.09
N PHE A 9 -8.71 -16.86 -38.87
CA PHE A 9 -7.35 -16.95 -38.34
C PHE A 9 -6.82 -15.63 -37.74
N LEU A 10 -7.41 -14.48 -38.10
CA LEU A 10 -7.01 -13.16 -37.60
C LEU A 10 -7.57 -12.84 -36.20
N LEU A 11 -8.54 -13.63 -35.70
CA LEU A 11 -9.16 -13.42 -34.38
C LEU A 11 -8.39 -14.06 -33.21
N LEU A 12 -7.35 -14.86 -33.48
CA LEU A 12 -6.62 -15.62 -32.47
C LEU A 12 -5.38 -14.91 -31.90
N PHE A 13 -5.04 -13.72 -32.40
CA PHE A 13 -3.84 -12.97 -31.99
C PHE A 13 -4.07 -11.87 -30.94
N SER A 14 -5.19 -11.90 -30.20
CA SER A 14 -5.29 -11.08 -28.98
C SER A 14 -4.58 -11.76 -27.81
N CYS A 15 -3.27 -11.98 -27.94
CA CYS A 15 -2.41 -12.19 -26.79
C CYS A 15 -2.04 -10.80 -26.26
N GLY A 16 -3.03 -10.10 -25.70
CA GLY A 16 -2.75 -8.91 -24.90
C GLY A 16 -1.82 -9.32 -23.77
N ASN A 17 -0.64 -8.71 -23.68
CA ASN A 17 0.30 -8.93 -22.59
C ASN A 17 -0.47 -8.82 -21.26
N LYS A 18 -0.78 -9.95 -20.62
CA LYS A 18 -1.48 -9.94 -19.34
C LYS A 18 -0.49 -9.41 -18.31
N GLU A 19 -0.60 -8.14 -18.01
CA GLU A 19 0.21 -7.47 -17.01
C GLU A 19 -0.15 -8.06 -15.65
N THR A 20 0.83 -8.71 -15.01
CA THR A 20 0.62 -9.38 -13.73
C THR A 20 1.18 -8.53 -12.61
N VAL A 21 0.36 -8.31 -11.57
CA VAL A 21 0.79 -7.66 -10.33
C VAL A 21 1.11 -8.75 -9.31
N LEU A 22 2.33 -8.73 -8.76
CA LEU A 22 2.68 -9.60 -7.64
C LEU A 22 2.24 -8.95 -6.33
N LEU A 23 1.14 -9.41 -5.75
CA LEU A 23 0.61 -8.83 -4.51
C LEU A 23 1.50 -9.10 -3.29
N PRO A 24 1.53 -8.17 -2.32
CA PRO A 24 2.08 -8.42 -0.98
C PRO A 24 1.44 -9.65 -0.34
N LYS A 25 2.11 -10.23 0.66
CA LYS A 25 1.60 -11.39 1.41
C LYS A 25 1.63 -11.13 2.90
N SER A 26 0.59 -11.55 3.60
CA SER A 26 0.52 -11.58 5.07
C SER A 26 -0.16 -12.87 5.53
N ASN A 27 0.02 -13.23 6.79
CA ASN A 27 -0.54 -14.43 7.40
C ASN A 27 -1.91 -14.19 8.08
N CYS A 28 -2.50 -13.02 7.92
CA CYS A 28 -3.79 -12.68 8.51
C CYS A 28 -4.66 -11.88 7.54
N THR A 29 -5.97 -11.89 7.79
CA THR A 29 -6.95 -11.06 7.06
C THR A 29 -7.36 -9.89 7.94
N ILE A 30 -7.15 -8.65 7.46
CA ILE A 30 -7.65 -7.42 8.10
C ILE A 30 -9.07 -7.13 7.63
N VAL A 31 -9.26 -6.95 6.32
CA VAL A 31 -10.59 -6.87 5.70
C VAL A 31 -10.71 -7.95 4.63
N LYS A 32 -11.78 -8.75 4.70
CA LYS A 32 -12.00 -9.89 3.79
C LYS A 32 -12.70 -9.49 2.49
N ASN A 33 -13.61 -8.52 2.54
CA ASN A 33 -14.47 -8.19 1.42
C ASN A 33 -14.72 -6.68 1.38
N VAL A 34 -14.65 -6.10 0.19
CA VAL A 34 -14.95 -4.69 -0.09
C VAL A 34 -15.91 -4.70 -1.27
N GLN A 35 -17.15 -4.25 -1.04
CA GLN A 35 -18.17 -4.12 -2.07
C GLN A 35 -18.04 -2.77 -2.77
N ASP A 36 -18.66 -2.64 -3.96
CA ASP A 36 -18.68 -1.40 -4.75
C ASP A 36 -17.30 -0.74 -4.86
N HIS A 37 -16.41 -1.40 -5.61
CA HIS A 37 -15.02 -0.98 -5.69
C HIS A 37 -14.52 -0.87 -7.12
N SER A 38 -13.59 0.06 -7.31
CA SER A 38 -12.80 0.20 -8.52
C SER A 38 -11.36 -0.27 -8.28
N PRO A 39 -10.81 -1.13 -9.15
CA PRO A 39 -9.44 -1.60 -9.00
C PRO A 39 -8.44 -0.64 -9.65
N ILE A 40 -7.48 -0.17 -8.87
CA ILE A 40 -6.33 0.61 -9.34
C ILE A 40 -5.13 -0.32 -9.40
N TYR A 41 -4.42 -0.35 -10.52
CA TYR A 41 -3.24 -1.21 -10.68
C TYR A 41 -1.98 -0.35 -10.79
N ILE A 42 -0.93 -0.75 -10.05
CA ILE A 42 0.40 -0.15 -10.12
C ILE A 42 1.40 -1.26 -10.41
N PHE A 43 1.94 -1.25 -11.64
CA PHE A 43 2.78 -2.31 -12.17
C PHE A 43 4.27 -2.04 -11.96
N PHE A 44 5.00 -3.10 -11.67
CA PHE A 44 6.46 -3.10 -11.67
C PHE A 44 6.98 -3.29 -13.10
N ARG A 45 7.80 -2.34 -13.56
CA ARG A 45 8.47 -2.39 -14.86
C ARG A 45 9.98 -2.22 -14.69
N VAL A 46 10.72 -2.79 -15.63
CA VAL A 46 12.17 -2.63 -15.70
C VAL A 46 12.52 -2.08 -17.08
N ASN A 47 13.35 -1.04 -17.11
CA ASN A 47 14.00 -0.56 -18.32
C ASN A 47 15.50 -0.51 -18.07
N GLY A 48 16.23 -1.50 -18.60
CA GLY A 48 17.64 -1.68 -18.28
C GLY A 48 17.87 -1.94 -16.79
N LYS A 49 18.56 -1.01 -16.11
CA LYS A 49 18.81 -1.07 -14.65
C LYS A 49 17.77 -0.27 -13.83
N ASP A 50 16.89 0.46 -14.51
CA ASP A 50 15.92 1.32 -13.85
C ASP A 50 14.63 0.57 -13.55
N THR A 51 14.13 0.77 -12.31
CA THR A 51 12.80 0.35 -11.91
C THR A 51 11.81 1.46 -12.23
N LEU A 52 10.78 1.15 -13.00
CA LEU A 52 9.72 2.06 -13.39
C LEU A 52 8.39 1.65 -12.73
N VAL A 53 7.58 2.67 -12.44
CA VAL A 53 6.22 2.52 -11.91
C VAL A 53 5.22 2.90 -13.00
N GLU A 54 4.29 2.01 -13.30
CA GLU A 54 3.23 2.26 -14.27
C GLU A 54 1.87 2.19 -13.58
N VAL A 55 1.09 3.25 -13.65
CA VAL A 55 -0.22 3.37 -12.99
C VAL A 55 -1.33 3.24 -14.03
N ASN A 56 -2.24 2.28 -13.85
CA ASN A 56 -3.45 2.18 -14.66
C ASN A 56 -4.52 3.13 -14.14
N ARG A 57 -4.69 4.25 -14.85
CA ARG A 57 -5.63 5.32 -14.49
C ARG A 57 -7.04 5.15 -15.06
N LYS A 58 -7.32 4.04 -15.74
CA LYS A 58 -8.60 3.84 -16.45
C LYS A 58 -9.79 3.54 -15.55
N ASN A 59 -9.54 3.15 -14.29
CA ASN A 59 -10.56 2.63 -13.37
C ASN A 59 -10.71 3.52 -12.13
N GLU A 60 -10.66 4.84 -12.26
CA GLU A 60 -10.68 5.77 -11.13
C GLU A 60 -12.10 6.34 -10.87
N ILE A 61 -13.07 5.48 -10.54
CA ILE A 61 -14.45 5.93 -10.24
C ILE A 61 -14.51 6.48 -8.82
N ILE A 62 -14.58 7.80 -8.67
CA ILE A 62 -14.45 8.52 -7.38
C ILE A 62 -15.48 8.06 -6.33
N SER A 63 -16.73 7.79 -6.73
CA SER A 63 -17.83 7.43 -5.82
C SER A 63 -17.71 6.04 -5.18
N THR A 64 -16.81 5.20 -5.68
CA THR A 64 -16.63 3.80 -5.24
C THR A 64 -15.45 3.65 -4.29
N ASN A 65 -15.37 2.54 -3.55
CA ASN A 65 -14.15 2.16 -2.85
C ASN A 65 -12.99 1.96 -3.84
N TRP A 66 -11.76 2.32 -3.49
CA TRP A 66 -10.60 2.05 -4.35
C TRP A 66 -9.74 0.95 -3.76
N ILE A 67 -9.46 -0.06 -4.58
CA ILE A 67 -8.55 -1.15 -4.23
C ILE A 67 -7.29 -1.01 -5.05
N PHE A 68 -6.20 -0.67 -4.38
CA PHE A 68 -4.88 -0.51 -4.95
C PHE A 68 -4.16 -1.86 -4.97
N ASN A 69 -4.02 -2.41 -6.18
CA ASN A 69 -3.26 -3.60 -6.51
C ASN A 69 -1.87 -3.18 -6.96
N ILE A 70 -0.93 -3.19 -6.02
CA ILE A 70 0.42 -2.65 -6.22
C ILE A 70 1.43 -3.80 -6.17
N ASP A 71 2.35 -3.82 -7.13
CA ASP A 71 3.38 -4.85 -7.18
C ASP A 71 4.34 -4.72 -5.99
N LYS A 72 4.46 -5.79 -5.21
CA LYS A 72 5.24 -5.86 -3.97
C LYS A 72 6.72 -5.51 -4.14
N ARG A 73 7.26 -5.63 -5.36
CA ARG A 73 8.68 -5.40 -5.67
C ARG A 73 9.03 -3.92 -5.79
N LEU A 74 8.04 -3.06 -6.00
CA LEU A 74 8.27 -1.63 -6.16
C LEU A 74 8.79 -1.03 -4.85
N PRO A 75 9.85 -0.21 -4.86
CA PRO A 75 10.27 0.54 -3.68
C PRO A 75 9.25 1.64 -3.37
N ILE A 76 8.96 1.88 -2.10
CA ILE A 76 7.91 2.82 -1.71
C ILE A 76 8.18 4.27 -2.16
N ARG A 77 9.42 4.67 -2.40
CA ARG A 77 9.75 5.98 -2.99
C ARG A 77 9.14 6.21 -4.38
N LEU A 78 8.85 5.15 -5.13
CA LEU A 78 8.17 5.24 -6.43
C LEU A 78 6.65 5.12 -6.29
N VAL A 79 6.20 4.31 -5.33
CA VAL A 79 4.77 4.02 -5.13
C VAL A 79 4.04 5.17 -4.45
N ILE A 80 4.56 5.64 -3.32
CA ILE A 80 3.86 6.56 -2.43
C ILE A 80 3.55 7.90 -3.10
N PRO A 81 4.44 8.50 -3.92
CA PRO A 81 4.08 9.71 -4.67
C PRO A 81 2.89 9.53 -5.61
N GLU A 82 2.77 8.37 -6.28
CA GLU A 82 1.61 8.09 -7.14
C GLU A 82 0.34 7.85 -6.34
N VAL A 83 0.43 7.15 -5.20
CA VAL A 83 -0.69 6.98 -4.27
C VAL A 83 -1.17 8.33 -3.74
N MET A 84 -0.26 9.22 -3.35
CA MET A 84 -0.59 10.57 -2.87
C MET A 84 -1.38 11.36 -3.91
N LYS A 85 -0.94 11.35 -5.19
CA LYS A 85 -1.66 12.02 -6.28
C LYS A 85 -3.09 11.48 -6.45
N LEU A 86 -3.26 10.16 -6.37
CA LEU A 86 -4.56 9.51 -6.48
C LEU A 86 -5.46 9.83 -5.27
N GLN A 87 -4.93 9.76 -4.05
CA GLN A 87 -5.67 10.15 -2.85
C GLN A 87 -6.09 11.63 -2.90
N GLU A 88 -5.20 12.52 -3.31
CA GLU A 88 -5.49 13.95 -3.45
C GLU A 88 -6.59 14.20 -4.47
N LYS A 89 -6.50 13.56 -5.66
CA LYS A 89 -7.56 13.61 -6.66
C LYS A 89 -8.92 13.21 -6.07
N LYS A 90 -8.98 12.09 -5.34
CA LYS A 90 -10.23 11.61 -4.74
C LYS A 90 -10.75 12.54 -3.63
N ARG A 91 -9.85 13.08 -2.79
CA ARG A 91 -10.20 13.97 -1.68
C ARG A 91 -10.72 15.32 -2.17
N ASN A 92 -10.16 15.83 -3.27
CA ASN A 92 -10.48 17.15 -3.84
C ASN A 92 -11.67 17.12 -4.80
N GLU A 93 -12.15 15.94 -5.22
CA GLU A 93 -13.33 15.84 -6.07
C GLU A 93 -14.56 16.39 -5.34
N LYS A 94 -15.34 17.25 -6.02
CA LYS A 94 -16.53 17.90 -5.45
C LYS A 94 -17.82 17.32 -6.03
N ALA A 95 -17.78 16.80 -7.25
CA ALA A 95 -18.95 16.23 -7.91
C ALA A 95 -19.01 14.71 -7.69
N HIS A 96 -20.21 14.18 -7.38
CA HIS A 96 -20.44 12.75 -7.18
C HIS A 96 -19.51 12.10 -6.13
N LYS A 97 -19.06 12.88 -5.13
CA LYS A 97 -18.23 12.37 -4.04
C LYS A 97 -19.07 11.51 -3.11
N ASN A 98 -18.51 10.36 -2.74
CA ASN A 98 -19.03 9.52 -1.67
C ASN A 98 -18.04 9.60 -0.49
N GLU A 99 -18.42 10.31 0.57
CA GLU A 99 -17.57 10.45 1.77
C GLU A 99 -17.36 9.12 2.52
N ALA A 100 -18.25 8.14 2.31
CA ALA A 100 -18.11 6.80 2.87
C ALA A 100 -17.18 5.91 2.04
N ALA A 101 -16.78 6.32 0.83
CA ALA A 101 -15.88 5.53 0.00
C ALA A 101 -14.45 5.53 0.57
N GLN A 102 -13.89 4.34 0.71
CA GLN A 102 -12.58 4.11 1.33
C GLN A 102 -11.53 3.64 0.32
N ASN A 103 -10.28 3.72 0.73
CA ASN A 103 -9.12 3.27 -0.04
C ASN A 103 -8.41 2.13 0.70
N TYR A 104 -8.06 1.10 -0.05
CA TYR A 104 -7.49 -0.13 0.46
C TYR A 104 -6.28 -0.56 -0.37
N TYR A 105 -5.23 -1.06 0.28
CA TYR A 105 -4.22 -1.86 -0.41
C TYR A 105 -4.65 -3.33 -0.40
N SER A 106 -4.52 -4.00 -1.54
CA SER A 106 -4.76 -5.44 -1.61
C SER A 106 -3.50 -6.24 -1.30
N TYR A 107 -3.69 -7.39 -0.68
CA TYR A 107 -2.64 -8.37 -0.41
C TYR A 107 -3.23 -9.78 -0.38
N ALA A 108 -2.37 -10.79 -0.51
CA ALA A 108 -2.77 -12.19 -0.38
C ALA A 108 -2.59 -12.66 1.07
N ASP A 109 -3.66 -13.12 1.69
CA ASP A 109 -3.59 -13.87 2.93
C ASP A 109 -3.05 -15.27 2.62
N SER A 110 -1.83 -15.56 3.07
CA SER A 110 -1.15 -16.82 2.78
C SER A 110 -1.69 -18.00 3.58
N ILE A 111 -2.34 -17.77 4.72
CA ILE A 111 -2.92 -18.84 5.54
C ILE A 111 -4.28 -19.23 4.99
N HIS A 112 -5.16 -18.25 4.81
CA HIS A 112 -6.55 -18.49 4.37
C HIS A 112 -6.69 -18.55 2.84
N ARG A 113 -5.60 -18.26 2.10
CA ARG A 113 -5.49 -18.33 0.63
C ARG A 113 -6.54 -17.48 -0.09
N ASN A 114 -6.85 -16.32 0.44
CA ASN A 114 -7.77 -15.35 -0.14
C ASN A 114 -7.11 -14.00 -0.39
N LEU A 115 -7.77 -13.19 -1.22
CA LEU A 115 -7.50 -11.76 -1.30
C LEU A 115 -7.99 -11.09 0.00
N ALA A 116 -7.20 -10.17 0.52
CA ALA A 116 -7.50 -9.39 1.69
C ALA A 116 -7.05 -7.93 1.50
N PHE A 117 -7.55 -7.05 2.37
CA PHE A 117 -7.42 -5.61 2.19
C PHE A 117 -7.00 -4.93 3.48
N VAL A 118 -6.09 -3.96 3.37
CA VAL A 118 -5.69 -3.10 4.50
C VAL A 118 -6.12 -1.66 4.21
N PRO A 119 -6.93 -1.03 5.08
CA PRO A 119 -7.43 0.32 4.86
C PRO A 119 -6.30 1.36 5.01
N PHE A 120 -6.37 2.41 4.19
CA PHE A 120 -5.43 3.54 4.27
C PHE A 120 -6.07 4.90 3.91
N THR A 121 -7.40 5.00 3.86
CA THR A 121 -8.14 6.24 3.54
C THR A 121 -7.64 7.46 4.32
N ASN A 122 -7.42 7.28 5.63
CA ASN A 122 -7.06 8.33 6.56
C ASN A 122 -5.54 8.49 6.72
N VAL A 123 -4.73 7.79 5.91
CA VAL A 123 -3.28 7.94 5.94
C VAL A 123 -2.87 9.18 5.14
N TYR A 124 -2.02 10.01 5.73
CA TYR A 124 -1.42 11.21 5.17
C TYR A 124 0.09 11.02 5.06
N TYR A 125 0.56 10.69 3.87
CA TYR A 125 1.98 10.50 3.62
C TYR A 125 2.77 11.81 3.70
N LYS A 126 3.95 11.75 4.32
CA LYS A 126 4.93 12.84 4.41
C LYS A 126 6.27 12.35 3.85
N LEU A 127 6.80 13.00 2.83
CA LEU A 127 8.07 12.63 2.18
C LEU A 127 9.29 13.31 2.83
N VAL A 128 9.20 13.59 4.13
CA VAL A 128 10.20 14.32 4.92
C VAL A 128 10.40 13.62 6.26
N LYS A 129 11.48 13.95 6.98
CA LYS A 129 11.67 13.48 8.36
C LYS A 129 10.67 14.18 9.31
N PRO A 130 10.05 13.48 10.27
CA PRO A 130 9.21 14.13 11.27
C PRO A 130 10.03 15.12 12.11
N LYS A 131 9.41 16.25 12.47
CA LYS A 131 10.05 17.31 13.28
C LYS A 131 10.01 17.03 14.78
N SER A 132 9.07 16.19 15.23
CA SER A 132 8.84 15.87 16.63
C SER A 132 8.10 14.54 16.78
N GLY A 133 8.10 14.00 17.99
CA GLY A 133 7.49 12.71 18.33
C GLY A 133 8.52 11.59 18.45
N VAL A 134 8.07 10.44 18.97
CA VAL A 134 8.91 9.25 19.11
C VAL A 134 8.94 8.53 17.76
N ILE A 135 10.13 8.39 17.18
CA ILE A 135 10.30 7.79 15.86
C ILE A 135 10.35 6.26 15.98
N VAL A 136 9.50 5.59 15.22
CA VAL A 136 9.58 4.14 14.95
C VAL A 136 9.92 3.99 13.48
N PHE A 137 11.17 3.61 13.18
CA PHE A 137 11.68 3.61 11.81
C PHE A 137 11.85 2.20 11.27
N PHE A 138 11.15 1.87 10.18
CA PHE A 138 11.29 0.64 9.43
C PHE A 138 12.34 0.82 8.33
N THR A 139 13.46 0.10 8.45
CA THR A 139 14.59 0.21 7.52
C THR A 139 14.32 -0.54 6.22
N LYS A 140 15.14 -0.30 5.19
CA LYS A 140 15.07 -1.04 3.91
C LYS A 140 15.20 -2.57 4.06
N ASN A 141 15.84 -3.03 5.13
CA ASN A 141 16.03 -4.45 5.45
C ASN A 141 14.88 -5.01 6.29
N ASN A 142 13.85 -4.21 6.55
CA ASN A 142 12.70 -4.54 7.39
C ASN A 142 13.02 -4.65 8.90
N ASP A 143 14.16 -4.10 9.33
CA ASP A 143 14.48 -3.92 10.75
C ASP A 143 13.71 -2.73 11.33
N ILE A 144 13.37 -2.79 12.61
CA ILE A 144 12.69 -1.70 13.33
C ILE A 144 13.72 -1.00 14.22
N LEU A 145 13.86 0.32 14.05
CA LEU A 145 14.71 1.17 14.86
C LEU A 145 13.88 2.09 15.75
N MET A 146 14.23 2.17 17.03
CA MET A 146 13.77 3.19 17.96
C MET A 146 14.94 3.63 18.83
N ASN A 147 15.10 4.94 19.03
CA ASN A 147 16.19 5.51 19.84
C ASN A 147 17.57 4.92 19.49
N ASP A 148 17.87 4.86 18.19
CA ASP A 148 19.12 4.32 17.61
C ASP A 148 19.41 2.84 17.91
N SER A 149 18.43 2.11 18.43
CA SER A 149 18.53 0.67 18.74
C SER A 149 17.60 -0.15 17.86
N VAL A 150 18.09 -1.32 17.40
CA VAL A 150 17.27 -2.32 16.72
C VAL A 150 16.33 -2.97 17.73
N ILE A 151 15.03 -2.91 17.45
CA ILE A 151 13.99 -3.49 18.28
C ILE A 151 13.42 -4.72 17.57
N LYS A 152 13.30 -5.84 18.29
CA LYS A 152 12.61 -7.00 17.75
C LYS A 152 11.11 -6.71 17.64
N ARG A 153 10.50 -7.21 16.56
CA ARG A 153 9.09 -6.96 16.24
C ARG A 153 8.15 -7.38 17.36
N GLU A 154 8.39 -8.53 17.99
CA GLU A 154 7.60 -9.01 19.14
C GLU A 154 7.74 -8.13 20.40
N GLN A 155 8.79 -7.32 20.49
CA GLN A 155 9.03 -6.44 21.65
C GLN A 155 8.43 -5.05 21.46
N LEU A 156 8.11 -4.64 20.22
CA LEU A 156 7.70 -3.27 19.92
C LEU A 156 6.49 -2.84 20.75
N GLN A 157 5.46 -3.68 20.87
CA GLN A 157 4.27 -3.34 21.65
C GLN A 157 4.61 -3.03 23.12
N ASN A 158 5.50 -3.81 23.72
CA ASN A 158 5.95 -3.60 25.10
C ASN A 158 6.76 -2.30 25.23
N TYR A 159 7.58 -1.97 24.22
CA TYR A 159 8.32 -0.70 24.19
C TYR A 159 7.38 0.50 24.09
N LEU A 160 6.40 0.46 23.17
CA LEU A 160 5.43 1.54 23.01
C LEU A 160 4.58 1.72 24.27
N GLY A 161 4.12 0.62 24.87
CA GLY A 161 3.32 0.65 26.10
C GLY A 161 4.04 1.32 27.27
N LYS A 162 5.35 1.09 27.44
CA LYS A 162 6.15 1.75 28.49
C LYS A 162 6.23 3.26 28.28
N LEU A 163 6.34 3.70 27.02
CA LEU A 163 6.45 5.12 26.67
C LEU A 163 5.11 5.87 26.76
N SER A 164 3.98 5.20 26.55
CA SER A 164 2.66 5.83 26.63
C SER A 164 2.26 6.29 28.05
N SER A 165 2.95 5.79 29.09
CA SER A 165 2.65 6.07 30.51
C SER A 165 3.00 7.50 30.94
N ASP A 166 3.98 8.14 30.30
CA ASP A 166 4.60 9.39 30.80
C ASP A 166 4.06 10.68 30.16
N LYS A 167 3.24 10.59 29.10
CA LYS A 167 2.43 11.64 28.44
C LYS A 167 1.84 11.06 27.15
N SER A 168 0.89 11.76 26.53
CA SER A 168 0.40 11.47 25.16
C SER A 168 1.53 11.61 24.15
N ASN A 169 2.39 10.60 24.07
CA ASN A 169 3.51 10.54 23.15
C ASN A 169 2.97 10.21 21.76
N LYS A 170 3.11 11.16 20.82
CA LYS A 170 2.79 10.92 19.41
C LYS A 170 3.89 10.07 18.80
N PHE A 171 3.59 8.81 18.50
CA PHE A 171 4.49 7.91 17.78
C PHE A 171 4.41 8.21 16.28
N GLN A 172 5.58 8.33 15.64
CA GLN A 172 5.71 8.60 14.22
C GLN A 172 6.28 7.37 13.52
N PHE A 173 5.43 6.69 12.77
CA PHE A 173 5.84 5.55 11.95
C PHE A 173 6.51 6.06 10.68
N CYS A 174 7.76 5.65 10.50
CA CYS A 174 8.64 6.13 9.45
C CYS A 174 9.17 4.93 8.65
N PHE A 175 9.30 5.08 7.35
CA PHE A 175 9.70 4.00 6.45
C PHE A 175 10.83 4.47 5.54
N ALA A 176 11.84 3.63 5.36
CA ALA A 176 12.93 3.89 4.43
C ALA A 176 12.39 3.97 2.99
N LYS A 177 12.81 4.99 2.23
CA LYS A 177 12.45 5.18 0.81
C LYS A 177 12.55 3.93 -0.07
N ASP A 178 13.58 3.11 0.15
CA ASP A 178 13.86 1.92 -0.66
C ASP A 178 13.23 0.63 -0.09
N LEU A 179 12.41 0.74 0.96
CA LEU A 179 11.63 -0.39 1.47
C LEU A 179 10.72 -0.93 0.33
N PRO A 180 10.75 -2.24 0.04
CA PRO A 180 9.82 -2.82 -0.92
C PRO A 180 8.37 -2.67 -0.43
N PHE A 181 7.45 -2.39 -1.35
CA PHE A 181 6.04 -2.20 -1.04
C PHE A 181 5.43 -3.41 -0.33
N GLY A 182 5.91 -4.62 -0.65
CA GLY A 182 5.52 -5.84 0.05
C GLY A 182 5.80 -5.80 1.55
N SER A 183 6.99 -5.36 1.93
CA SER A 183 7.41 -5.21 3.33
C SER A 183 6.63 -4.09 4.01
N TYR A 184 6.44 -2.95 3.34
CA TYR A 184 5.62 -1.86 3.84
C TYR A 184 4.19 -2.31 4.21
N VAL A 185 3.54 -3.13 3.38
CA VAL A 185 2.20 -3.67 3.71
C VAL A 185 2.25 -4.59 4.93
N GLN A 186 3.29 -5.41 5.09
CA GLN A 186 3.48 -6.26 6.28
C GLN A 186 3.72 -5.43 7.55
N ASP A 187 4.46 -4.33 7.44
CA ASP A 187 4.66 -3.37 8.52
C ASP A 187 3.37 -2.66 8.88
N LYS A 188 2.61 -2.20 7.89
CA LYS A 188 1.32 -1.55 8.09
C LYS A 188 0.32 -2.48 8.79
N ILE A 189 0.19 -3.72 8.32
CA ILE A 189 -0.68 -4.72 8.95
C ILE A 189 -0.27 -4.93 10.40
N PHE A 190 1.02 -5.02 10.68
CA PHE A 190 1.50 -5.19 12.05
C PHE A 190 1.25 -3.97 12.93
N ILE A 191 1.48 -2.76 12.44
CA ILE A 191 1.15 -1.52 13.17
C ILE A 191 -0.32 -1.51 13.58
N LEU A 192 -1.23 -1.95 12.70
CA LEU A 192 -2.66 -2.06 13.02
C LEU A 192 -2.99 -3.08 14.12
N THR A 193 -2.09 -4.03 14.39
CA THR A 193 -2.25 -4.99 15.51
C THR A 193 -1.71 -4.45 16.84
N LEU A 194 -1.01 -3.30 16.84
CA LEU A 194 -0.47 -2.71 18.06
C LEU A 194 -1.58 -1.97 18.82
N ASN A 195 -2.02 -2.52 19.95
CA ASN A 195 -3.03 -1.88 20.80
C ASN A 195 -2.49 -0.60 21.45
N GLY A 196 -3.27 0.49 21.44
CA GLY A 196 -3.07 1.64 22.33
C GLY A 196 -1.89 2.56 22.01
N ALA A 197 -1.13 2.33 20.94
CA ALA A 197 -0.26 3.37 20.40
C ALA A 197 -1.15 4.40 19.71
N GLY A 198 -1.02 5.68 20.02
CA GLY A 198 -1.64 6.76 19.22
C GLY A 198 -1.06 6.71 17.82
N VAL A 199 -1.60 5.84 16.96
CA VAL A 199 -1.14 5.65 15.59
C VAL A 199 -1.48 6.94 14.87
N SER A 200 -0.45 7.72 14.58
CA SER A 200 -0.59 8.92 13.79
C SER A 200 -1.24 8.56 12.45
N ASP A 201 -2.21 9.36 12.04
CA ASP A 201 -2.73 9.32 10.67
C ASP A 201 -1.65 9.72 9.64
N GLU A 202 -0.49 10.22 10.10
CA GLU A 202 0.66 10.54 9.28
C GLU A 202 1.66 9.39 9.22
N GLU A 203 2.07 9.01 8.01
CA GLU A 203 3.16 8.07 7.76
C GLU A 203 4.29 8.78 7.02
N PHE A 204 5.52 8.61 7.49
CA PHE A 204 6.68 9.32 6.96
C PHE A 204 7.52 8.38 6.08
N VAL A 205 7.91 8.83 4.90
CA VAL A 205 8.74 8.06 3.96
C VAL A 205 9.97 8.89 3.64
N TYR A 206 11.13 8.52 4.20
CA TYR A 206 12.36 9.28 3.99
C TYR A 206 13.64 8.46 3.87
#